data_AF-A0A960TEM8-F1
#
_entry.id   AF-A0A960TEM8-F1
#
_cell.length_a   1.000
_cell.length_b   1.000
_cell.length_c   1.000
_cell.angle_alpha   90.00
_cell.angle_beta   90.00
_cell.angle_gamma   90.00
#
_symmetry.space_group_name_H-M   'P 1'
#
loop_
_entity.id
_entity.type
_entity.pdbx_description
1 polymer ?
#
loop_
_entity_poly.entity_id
_entity_poly.type
_entity_poly.pdbx_seq_one_letter_code
_entity_poly.pdbx_strand_id
1 'polypeptide(L)'
;MTTAHVIAQIQQAFANSVYPGDDALIDSYAIRDDEVIAVEAAFQGQTDWSSLPAGLLEMGDALSFLSDIGFHFFLPAFLIADLRSPLDNANPVFHLTWHFQDELKDSLQKIARVFWPPDVDRQLTYNQWGERRFSHFSPDQCKAIVAYLAVKIDADPFSKEEIEQALLNFWWARADV
;
A
#
# COMPACT_ATOMS: atom_id res chain seq x y z
N MET A 1 -9.49 8.74 -18.22
CA MET A 1 -9.73 9.55 -17.00
C MET A 1 -8.53 10.45 -16.79
N THR A 2 -8.65 11.71 -16.35
CA THR A 2 -7.46 12.57 -16.18
C THR A 2 -6.81 12.33 -14.83
N THR A 3 -5.48 12.48 -14.74
CA THR A 3 -4.72 12.41 -13.48
C THR A 3 -5.31 13.30 -12.39
N ALA A 4 -5.71 14.53 -12.73
CA ALA A 4 -6.33 15.46 -11.78
C ALA A 4 -7.65 14.93 -11.20
N HIS A 5 -8.46 14.25 -12.00
CA HIS A 5 -9.70 13.64 -11.51
C HIS A 5 -9.42 12.48 -10.56
N VAL A 6 -8.41 11.66 -10.86
CA VAL A 6 -8.00 10.53 -10.00
C VAL A 6 -7.47 11.04 -8.66
N ILE A 7 -6.63 12.08 -8.66
CA ILE A 7 -6.15 12.73 -7.43
C ILE A 7 -7.32 13.20 -6.58
N ALA A 8 -8.32 13.87 -7.17
CA ALA A 8 -9.50 14.32 -6.42
C ALA A 8 -10.30 13.16 -5.82
N GLN A 9 -10.43 12.03 -6.54
CA GLN A 9 -11.08 10.83 -6.02
C GLN A 9 -10.31 10.22 -4.84
N ILE A 10 -8.98 10.12 -4.93
CA ILE A 10 -8.15 9.65 -3.81
C ILE A 10 -8.34 10.57 -2.60
N GLN A 11 -8.27 11.89 -2.81
CA GLN A 11 -8.48 12.85 -1.72
C GLN A 11 -9.83 12.68 -1.05
N GLN A 12 -10.89 12.52 -1.83
CA GLN A 12 -12.25 12.33 -1.30
C GLN A 12 -12.39 10.99 -0.54
N ALA A 13 -11.87 9.89 -1.09
CA ALA A 13 -12.01 8.56 -0.51
C ALA A 13 -11.25 8.39 0.81
N PHE A 14 -10.16 9.13 1.00
CA PHE A 14 -9.32 9.08 2.20
C PHE A 14 -9.48 10.32 3.11
N ALA A 15 -10.41 11.23 2.81
CA ALA A 15 -10.61 12.47 3.56
C ALA A 15 -10.90 12.25 5.07
N ASN A 16 -11.53 11.12 5.41
CA ASN A 16 -11.90 10.77 6.79
C ASN A 16 -10.94 9.75 7.42
N SER A 17 -9.79 9.46 6.79
CA SER A 17 -8.79 8.58 7.38
C SER A 17 -8.24 9.20 8.66
N VAL A 18 -8.33 8.46 9.76
CA VAL A 18 -7.88 8.90 11.08
C VAL A 18 -6.45 8.44 11.30
N TYR A 19 -5.60 9.34 11.78
CA TYR A 19 -4.23 8.99 12.13
C TYR A 19 -4.22 7.88 13.20
N PRO A 20 -3.53 6.75 12.98
CA PRO A 20 -3.63 5.59 13.87
C PRO A 20 -2.89 5.77 15.20
N GLY A 21 -2.07 6.82 15.34
CA GLY A 21 -1.18 7.03 16.48
C GLY A 21 0.24 6.51 16.23
N ASP A 22 1.22 7.08 16.91
CA ASP A 22 2.65 6.74 16.72
C ASP A 22 2.92 5.26 17.05
N ASP A 23 2.28 4.72 18.09
CA ASP A 23 2.42 3.33 18.54
C ASP A 23 1.89 2.30 17.52
N ALA A 24 1.18 2.77 16.49
CA ALA A 24 0.53 1.96 15.48
C ALA A 24 1.20 2.09 14.09
N LEU A 25 2.31 2.82 13.97
CA LEU A 25 2.99 3.05 12.69
C LEU A 25 3.63 1.77 12.14
N ILE A 26 4.31 1.03 13.00
CA ILE A 26 4.99 -0.22 12.70
C ILE A 26 4.37 -1.31 13.55
N ASP A 27 4.24 -2.52 13.00
CA ASP A 27 3.80 -3.66 13.78
C ASP A 27 4.75 -3.90 14.96
N SER A 28 4.21 -4.09 16.17
CA SER A 28 5.00 -4.29 17.41
C SER A 28 5.94 -5.49 17.35
N TYR A 29 5.68 -6.36 16.39
CA TYR A 29 6.35 -7.61 16.15
C TYR A 29 7.27 -7.51 14.91
N ALA A 30 7.57 -6.33 14.39
CA ALA A 30 8.60 -6.15 13.37
C ALA A 30 10.01 -6.35 13.93
N ILE A 31 10.94 -6.89 13.13
CA ILE A 31 12.37 -6.79 13.45
C ILE A 31 12.75 -5.31 13.46
N ARG A 32 13.42 -4.91 14.55
CA ARG A 32 13.85 -3.53 14.79
C ARG A 32 15.27 -3.34 14.29
N ASP A 33 15.44 -3.30 12.98
CA ASP A 33 16.70 -2.88 12.36
C ASP A 33 16.75 -1.36 12.14
N ASP A 34 17.89 -0.87 11.68
CA ASP A 34 18.13 0.56 11.50
C ASP A 34 17.18 1.19 10.46
N GLU A 35 16.75 0.43 9.44
CA GLU A 35 15.84 0.92 8.40
C GLU A 35 14.42 1.08 8.92
N VAL A 36 13.91 0.08 9.65
CA VAL A 36 12.59 0.15 10.31
C VAL A 36 12.56 1.27 11.36
N ILE A 37 13.62 1.42 12.16
CA ILE A 37 13.73 2.51 13.15
C ILE A 37 13.74 3.88 12.45
N ALA A 38 14.45 4.01 11.33
CA ALA A 38 14.49 5.25 10.57
C ALA A 38 13.12 5.60 9.99
N VAL A 39 12.39 4.63 9.41
CA VAL A 39 11.03 4.85 8.91
C VAL A 39 10.09 5.24 10.04
N GLU A 40 10.11 4.53 11.17
CA GLU A 40 9.25 4.88 12.30
C GLU A 40 9.50 6.31 12.77
N ALA A 41 10.76 6.68 13.00
CA ALA A 41 11.13 8.03 13.45
C ALA A 41 10.72 9.12 12.44
N ALA A 42 10.77 8.82 11.14
CA ALA A 42 10.44 9.77 10.08
C ALA A 42 8.92 10.03 9.96
N PHE A 43 8.11 9.01 10.24
CA PHE A 43 6.63 9.09 10.19
C PHE A 43 5.99 9.46 11.53
N GLN A 44 6.74 9.43 12.64
CA GLN A 44 6.27 9.90 13.94
C GLN A 44 5.81 11.36 13.89
N GLY A 45 4.64 11.63 14.46
CA GLY A 45 4.01 12.94 14.47
C GLY A 45 3.44 13.42 13.13
N GLN A 46 3.56 12.63 12.05
CA GLN A 46 2.96 12.95 10.75
C GLN A 46 1.46 12.61 10.76
N THR A 47 0.67 13.53 11.31
CA THR A 47 -0.77 13.33 11.55
C THR A 47 -1.68 13.77 10.39
N ASP A 48 -1.11 14.36 9.33
CA ASP A 48 -1.81 14.77 8.12
C ASP A 48 -1.14 14.14 6.89
N TRP A 49 -1.73 13.06 6.38
CA TRP A 49 -1.22 12.37 5.19
C TRP A 49 -1.21 13.29 3.95
N SER A 50 -2.07 14.32 3.89
CA SER A 50 -2.20 15.17 2.71
C SER A 50 -1.08 16.19 2.55
N SER A 51 -0.25 16.35 3.58
CA SER A 51 0.85 17.33 3.65
C SER A 51 2.21 16.70 3.96
N LEU A 52 2.44 15.45 3.53
CA LEU A 52 3.73 14.80 3.75
C LEU A 52 4.87 15.48 2.96
N PRO A 53 6.05 15.69 3.59
CA PRO A 53 7.25 16.12 2.88
C PRO A 53 7.65 15.14 1.77
N ALA A 54 8.10 15.66 0.63
CA ALA A 54 8.56 14.84 -0.51
C ALA A 54 9.66 13.85 -0.12
N GLY A 55 10.57 14.23 0.80
CA GLY A 55 11.62 13.33 1.29
C GLY A 55 11.10 12.09 2.02
N LEU A 56 9.92 12.17 2.67
CA LEU A 56 9.28 10.99 3.27
C LEU A 56 8.66 10.09 2.22
N LEU A 57 8.11 10.68 1.15
CA LEU A 57 7.50 9.94 0.04
C LEU A 57 8.54 9.20 -0.81
N GLU A 58 9.81 9.64 -0.78
CA GLU A 58 10.95 8.99 -1.43
C GLU A 58 11.67 7.98 -0.52
N MET A 59 11.19 7.76 0.70
CA MET A 59 11.75 6.75 1.60
C MET A 59 11.27 5.36 1.12
N GLY A 60 12.03 4.73 0.22
CA GLY A 60 11.59 3.62 -0.63
C GLY A 60 10.88 2.47 0.08
N ASP A 61 11.45 2.01 1.21
CA ASP A 61 10.91 0.87 1.94
C ASP A 61 9.81 1.23 2.96
N ALA A 62 9.39 2.50 3.04
CA ALA A 62 8.39 2.92 4.01
C ALA A 62 7.08 2.12 3.90
N LEU A 63 6.59 1.91 2.67
CA LEU A 63 5.37 1.14 2.41
C LEU A 63 5.52 -0.37 2.74
N SER A 64 6.75 -0.90 2.81
CA SER A 64 7.04 -2.27 3.26
C SER A 64 6.93 -2.40 4.78
N PHE A 65 7.37 -1.38 5.52
CA PHE A 65 7.49 -1.45 6.98
C PHE A 65 6.26 -0.98 7.75
N LEU A 66 5.47 -0.07 7.16
CA LEU A 66 4.24 0.39 7.79
C LEU A 66 3.30 -0.79 8.11
N SER A 67 2.72 -0.75 9.31
CA SER A 67 1.65 -1.66 9.73
C SER A 67 0.45 -1.57 8.78
N ASP A 68 -0.50 -2.50 8.88
CA ASP A 68 -1.69 -2.48 8.02
C ASP A 68 -2.46 -1.13 8.11
N ILE A 69 -2.57 -0.58 9.32
CA ILE A 69 -3.26 0.70 9.60
C ILE A 69 -2.39 1.93 9.30
N GLY A 70 -1.07 1.86 9.53
CA GLY A 70 -0.14 2.91 9.11
C GLY A 70 -0.08 3.05 7.59
N PHE A 71 -0.04 1.91 6.90
CA PHE A 71 -0.08 1.84 5.44
C PHE A 71 -1.38 2.44 4.92
N HIS A 72 -2.54 2.04 5.47
CA HIS A 72 -3.85 2.60 5.09
C HIS A 72 -3.90 4.12 5.20
N PHE A 73 -3.35 4.67 6.28
CA PHE A 73 -3.36 6.11 6.52
C PHE A 73 -2.45 6.89 5.54
N PHE A 74 -1.22 6.42 5.28
CA PHE A 74 -0.26 7.16 4.46
C PHE A 74 -0.31 6.85 2.96
N LEU A 75 -0.83 5.69 2.54
CA LEU A 75 -0.95 5.31 1.14
C LEU A 75 -1.46 6.42 0.21
N PRO A 76 -2.56 7.15 0.50
CA PRO A 76 -3.07 8.18 -0.41
C PRO A 76 -2.03 9.25 -0.77
N ALA A 77 -1.10 9.57 0.14
CA ALA A 77 -0.01 10.51 -0.11
C ALA A 77 0.94 9.99 -1.19
N PHE A 78 1.32 8.71 -1.11
CA PHE A 78 2.17 8.05 -2.09
C PHE A 78 1.49 7.93 -3.46
N LEU A 79 0.21 7.57 -3.50
CA LEU A 79 -0.54 7.50 -4.76
C LEU A 79 -0.60 8.86 -5.46
N ILE A 80 -0.91 9.92 -4.71
CA ILE A 80 -0.98 11.29 -5.26
C ILE A 80 0.39 11.77 -5.71
N ALA A 81 1.45 11.47 -4.93
CA ALA A 81 2.80 11.84 -5.29
C ALA A 81 3.23 11.17 -6.59
N ASP A 82 3.08 9.85 -6.69
CA ASP A 82 3.41 9.06 -7.89
C ASP A 82 2.62 9.50 -9.13
N LEU A 83 1.34 9.90 -8.97
CA LEU A 83 0.55 10.47 -10.06
C LEU A 83 1.03 11.85 -10.53
N ARG A 84 1.61 12.66 -9.64
CA ARG A 84 2.14 14.00 -9.97
C ARG A 84 3.51 13.89 -10.61
N SER A 85 4.34 13.01 -10.08
CA SER A 85 5.67 12.67 -10.59
C SER A 85 5.97 11.25 -10.13
N PRO A 86 6.34 10.33 -11.04
CA PRO A 86 6.78 9.00 -10.65
C PRO A 86 7.83 9.09 -9.54
N LEU A 87 7.67 8.27 -8.51
CA LEU A 87 8.61 8.17 -7.40
C LEU A 87 9.76 7.25 -7.80
N ASP A 88 10.98 7.59 -7.40
CA ASP A 88 12.17 6.81 -7.76
C ASP A 88 12.31 5.55 -6.89
N ASN A 89 11.96 5.67 -5.60
CA ASN A 89 12.23 4.60 -4.62
C ASN A 89 10.97 3.95 -4.07
N ALA A 90 9.94 4.73 -3.76
CA ALA A 90 8.67 4.17 -3.29
C ALA A 90 7.89 3.65 -4.49
N ASN A 91 7.47 2.38 -4.47
CA ASN A 91 6.72 1.76 -5.57
C ASN A 91 5.31 1.35 -5.11
N PRO A 92 4.33 2.27 -5.14
CA PRO A 92 2.97 1.96 -4.72
C PRO A 92 2.31 0.88 -5.59
N VAL A 93 2.66 0.80 -6.88
CA VAL A 93 2.14 -0.25 -7.78
C VAL A 93 2.53 -1.62 -7.26
N PHE A 94 3.81 -1.86 -6.98
CA PHE A 94 4.28 -3.12 -6.42
C PHE A 94 3.51 -3.52 -5.16
N HIS A 95 3.35 -2.59 -4.20
CA HIS A 95 2.64 -2.88 -2.96
C HIS A 95 1.16 -3.21 -3.17
N LEU A 96 0.52 -2.64 -4.20
CA LEU A 96 -0.89 -2.88 -4.51
C LEU A 96 -1.11 -4.14 -5.34
N THR A 97 -0.10 -4.63 -6.07
CA THR A 97 -0.29 -5.71 -7.04
C THR A 97 0.34 -7.03 -6.62
N TRP A 98 1.46 -7.00 -5.90
CA TRP A 98 2.33 -8.18 -5.76
C TRP A 98 1.64 -9.38 -5.09
N HIS A 99 0.77 -9.17 -4.09
CA HIS A 99 0.08 -10.27 -3.40
C HIS A 99 -1.00 -10.97 -4.23
N PHE A 100 -1.36 -10.39 -5.37
CA PHE A 100 -2.51 -10.80 -6.18
C PHE A 100 -2.11 -11.23 -7.58
N GLN A 101 -0.83 -11.50 -7.79
CA GLN A 101 -0.33 -12.18 -8.99
C GLN A 101 -0.81 -13.64 -9.03
N ASP A 102 -1.02 -14.17 -10.22
CA ASP A 102 -1.55 -15.52 -10.45
C ASP A 102 -0.64 -16.60 -9.85
N GLU A 103 0.69 -16.41 -9.87
CA GLU A 103 1.64 -17.34 -9.27
C GLU A 103 1.52 -17.41 -7.73
N LEU A 104 0.94 -16.39 -7.11
CA LEU A 104 0.79 -16.27 -5.66
C LEU A 104 -0.64 -16.55 -5.19
N LYS A 105 -1.65 -16.35 -6.05
CA LYS A 105 -3.07 -16.50 -5.74
C LYS A 105 -3.43 -17.90 -5.22
N ASP A 106 -3.00 -18.95 -5.91
CA ASP A 106 -3.24 -20.35 -5.53
C ASP A 106 -2.04 -20.97 -4.80
N SER A 107 -1.06 -20.15 -4.45
CA SER A 107 0.19 -20.60 -3.88
C SER A 107 0.01 -21.01 -2.41
N LEU A 108 0.33 -22.27 -2.12
CA LEU A 108 0.56 -22.71 -0.74
C LEU A 108 1.87 -22.16 -0.16
N GLN A 109 2.59 -21.30 -0.89
CA GLN A 109 3.74 -20.59 -0.35
C GLN A 109 3.27 -19.70 0.80
N LYS A 110 3.47 -20.24 2.00
CA LYS A 110 3.42 -19.48 3.23
C LYS A 110 4.56 -18.50 3.23
N ILE A 111 4.33 -17.38 3.87
CA ILE A 111 5.34 -16.35 3.95
C ILE A 111 6.49 -16.89 4.78
N ALA A 112 7.62 -17.19 4.14
CA ALA A 112 8.86 -17.57 4.81
C ALA A 112 9.46 -16.31 5.45
N ARG A 113 8.82 -15.79 6.51
CA ARG A 113 9.26 -14.59 7.20
C ARG A 113 10.45 -14.92 8.11
N VAL A 114 11.64 -14.97 7.52
CA VAL A 114 12.92 -14.97 8.27
C VAL A 114 13.06 -13.69 9.10
N PHE A 115 12.39 -12.62 8.68
CA PHE A 115 12.46 -11.29 9.28
C PHE A 115 11.42 -11.00 10.37
N TRP A 116 10.79 -12.02 10.97
CA TRP A 116 9.64 -11.80 11.84
C TRP A 116 9.55 -12.81 13.01
N PRO A 117 9.13 -12.36 14.21
CA PRO A 117 8.99 -13.17 15.40
C PRO A 117 8.12 -14.43 15.21
N PRO A 118 8.42 -15.51 15.95
CA PRO A 118 7.75 -16.79 15.82
C PRO A 118 6.30 -16.89 16.25
N ASP A 119 5.78 -15.89 16.95
CA ASP A 119 4.47 -15.82 17.58
C ASP A 119 3.39 -15.16 16.71
N VAL A 120 3.78 -14.58 15.58
CA VAL A 120 2.84 -14.04 14.59
C VAL A 120 2.34 -15.20 13.75
N ASP A 121 1.08 -15.16 13.32
CA ASP A 121 0.45 -16.21 12.52
C ASP A 121 1.23 -16.53 11.22
N ARG A 122 2.24 -17.39 11.33
CA ARG A 122 3.11 -17.89 10.26
C ARG A 122 2.36 -18.77 9.25
N GLN A 123 1.04 -18.87 9.37
CA GLN A 123 0.21 -19.73 8.55
C GLN A 123 -0.37 -19.05 7.32
N LEU A 124 -0.37 -17.70 7.28
CA LEU A 124 -0.89 -16.97 6.12
C LEU A 124 -0.04 -17.23 4.86
N THR A 125 -0.71 -17.44 3.74
CA THR A 125 -0.09 -17.35 2.41
C THR A 125 0.19 -15.89 2.06
N TYR A 126 1.00 -15.65 1.03
CA TYR A 126 1.22 -14.29 0.51
C TYR A 126 -0.08 -13.59 0.14
N ASN A 127 -1.02 -14.31 -0.48
CA ASN A 127 -2.31 -13.78 -0.86
C ASN A 127 -3.15 -13.38 0.37
N GLN A 128 -3.27 -14.27 1.36
CA GLN A 128 -4.02 -14.00 2.60
C GLN A 128 -3.47 -12.81 3.39
N TRP A 129 -2.16 -12.57 3.32
CA TRP A 129 -1.57 -11.38 3.91
C TRP A 129 -1.96 -10.11 3.15
N GLY A 130 -1.97 -10.14 1.81
CA GLY A 130 -2.51 -9.05 1.01
C GLY A 130 -3.97 -8.75 1.38
N GLU A 131 -4.82 -9.79 1.43
CA GLU A 131 -6.23 -9.64 1.83
C GLU A 131 -6.36 -8.99 3.22
N ARG A 132 -5.56 -9.44 4.20
CA ARG A 132 -5.53 -8.85 5.55
C ARG A 132 -5.12 -7.38 5.50
N ARG A 133 -4.00 -7.05 4.83
CA ARG A 133 -3.46 -5.68 4.76
C ARG A 133 -4.47 -4.70 4.18
N PHE A 134 -5.24 -5.13 3.18
CA PHE A 134 -6.25 -4.27 2.53
C PHE A 134 -7.68 -4.46 3.07
N SER A 135 -7.86 -5.24 4.13
CA SER A 135 -9.19 -5.54 4.70
C SER A 135 -9.92 -4.31 5.25
N HIS A 136 -9.15 -3.32 5.75
CA HIS A 136 -9.68 -2.08 6.31
C HIS A 136 -10.13 -1.04 5.27
N PHE A 137 -9.85 -1.27 3.99
CA PHE A 137 -10.22 -0.34 2.93
C PHE A 137 -11.73 -0.40 2.67
N SER A 138 -12.36 0.77 2.60
CA SER A 138 -13.76 0.88 2.20
C SER A 138 -13.91 0.67 0.68
N PRO A 139 -15.13 0.36 0.19
CA PRO A 139 -15.37 0.26 -1.26
C PRO A 139 -14.97 1.52 -2.03
N ASP A 140 -15.17 2.71 -1.46
CA ASP A 140 -14.78 3.97 -2.10
C ASP A 140 -13.26 4.16 -2.17
N GLN A 141 -12.53 3.70 -1.15
CA GLN A 141 -11.06 3.67 -1.17
C GLN A 141 -10.55 2.66 -2.22
N CYS A 142 -11.18 1.48 -2.31
CA CYS A 142 -10.85 0.50 -3.34
C CYS A 142 -11.13 1.04 -4.75
N LYS A 143 -12.24 1.77 -4.98
CA LYS A 143 -12.51 2.44 -6.26
C LYS A 143 -11.43 3.46 -6.62
N ALA A 144 -10.96 4.26 -5.65
CA ALA A 144 -9.88 5.22 -5.87
C ALA A 144 -8.55 4.51 -6.23
N ILE A 145 -8.26 3.37 -5.61
CA ILE A 145 -7.10 2.53 -5.95
C ILE A 145 -7.23 1.94 -7.37
N VAL A 146 -8.40 1.42 -7.74
CA VAL A 146 -8.66 0.93 -9.11
C VAL A 146 -8.44 2.06 -10.13
N ALA A 147 -8.92 3.26 -9.84
CA ALA A 147 -8.73 4.42 -10.70
C ALA A 147 -7.25 4.82 -10.84
N TYR A 148 -6.48 4.74 -9.75
CA TYR A 148 -5.02 4.93 -9.76
C TYR A 148 -4.33 3.88 -10.65
N LEU A 149 -4.61 2.60 -10.42
CA LEU A 149 -4.03 1.49 -11.17
C LEU A 149 -4.36 1.56 -12.66
N ALA A 150 -5.57 2.01 -13.02
CA ALA A 150 -5.95 2.23 -14.42
C ALA A 150 -5.10 3.32 -15.10
N VAL A 151 -4.72 4.39 -14.39
CA VAL A 151 -3.77 5.38 -14.93
C VAL A 151 -2.38 4.77 -15.10
N LYS A 152 -1.95 3.92 -14.17
CA LYS A 152 -0.62 3.29 -14.21
C LYS A 152 -0.49 2.27 -15.35
N ILE A 153 -1.54 1.53 -15.69
CA ILE A 153 -1.56 0.62 -16.86
C ILE A 153 -1.15 1.36 -18.15
N ASP A 154 -1.65 2.57 -18.36
CA ASP A 154 -1.38 3.34 -19.58
C ASP A 154 0.02 3.98 -19.56
N ALA A 155 0.56 4.25 -18.37
CA ALA A 155 1.81 4.97 -18.16
C ALA A 155 3.04 4.06 -18.05
N ASP A 156 2.88 2.83 -17.56
CA ASP A 156 3.97 1.88 -17.32
C ASP A 156 3.65 0.51 -17.94
N PRO A 157 4.15 0.24 -19.16
CA PRO A 157 3.96 -1.05 -19.82
C PRO A 157 4.58 -2.24 -19.07
N PHE A 158 5.56 -2.02 -18.21
CA PHE A 158 6.25 -3.11 -17.51
C PHE A 158 5.39 -3.69 -16.39
N SER A 159 4.66 -2.84 -15.66
CA SER A 159 3.74 -3.29 -14.61
C SER A 159 2.33 -3.60 -15.13
N LYS A 160 2.07 -3.48 -16.44
CA LYS A 160 0.73 -3.66 -16.99
C LYS A 160 0.12 -5.02 -16.64
N GLU A 161 0.85 -6.11 -16.87
CA GLU A 161 0.39 -7.47 -16.56
C GLU A 161 0.10 -7.63 -15.06
N GLU A 162 1.01 -7.13 -14.22
CA GLU A 162 0.87 -7.21 -12.77
C GLU A 162 -0.37 -6.47 -12.26
N ILE A 163 -0.65 -5.30 -12.85
CA ILE A 163 -1.83 -4.51 -12.52
C ILE A 163 -3.10 -5.23 -13.00
N GLU A 164 -3.13 -5.74 -14.23
CA GLU A 164 -4.29 -6.45 -14.78
C GLU A 164 -4.65 -7.67 -13.92
N GLN A 165 -3.66 -8.46 -13.50
CA GLN A 165 -3.87 -9.60 -12.60
C GLN A 165 -4.44 -9.15 -11.24
N ALA A 166 -3.83 -8.15 -10.61
CA ALA A 166 -4.29 -7.68 -9.30
C ALA A 166 -5.71 -7.07 -9.34
N LEU A 167 -6.04 -6.37 -10.43
CA LEU A 167 -7.38 -5.84 -10.67
C LEU A 167 -8.42 -6.96 -10.72
N LEU A 168 -8.16 -8.00 -11.52
CA LEU A 168 -9.04 -9.15 -11.68
C LEU A 168 -9.15 -10.00 -10.40
N ASN A 169 -8.03 -10.21 -9.72
CA ASN A 169 -7.94 -11.15 -8.61
C ASN A 169 -8.43 -10.57 -7.28
N PHE A 170 -8.42 -9.25 -7.10
CA PHE A 170 -8.75 -8.64 -5.82
C PHE A 170 -9.49 -7.30 -5.94
N TRP A 171 -8.94 -6.33 -6.68
CA TRP A 171 -9.40 -4.94 -6.54
C TRP A 171 -10.79 -4.67 -7.10
N TRP A 172 -11.19 -5.23 -8.25
CA TRP A 172 -12.53 -5.00 -8.80
C TRP A 172 -13.63 -5.52 -7.89
N ALA A 173 -13.48 -6.73 -7.36
CA ALA A 173 -14.42 -7.30 -6.41
C ALA A 173 -14.56 -6.44 -5.14
N ARG A 174 -13.46 -5.86 -4.64
CA ARG A 174 -13.46 -4.99 -3.46
C ARG A 174 -14.02 -3.59 -3.72
N ALA A 175 -13.95 -3.13 -4.97
CA ALA A 175 -14.46 -1.84 -5.42
C ALA A 175 -15.93 -1.88 -5.84
N ASP A 176 -16.58 -3.05 -5.81
CA ASP A 176 -17.95 -3.26 -6.31
C ASP A 176 -18.12 -2.81 -7.79
N VAL A 177 -17.14 -3.14 -8.65
CA VAL A 177 -17.12 -2.80 -10.09
C VAL A 177 -16.94 -4.00 -11.00
#